data_AF-A0A1G7G816-F1
#
_entry.id   AF-A0A1G7G816-F1
#
_cell.length_a   1.000
_cell.length_b   1.000
_cell.length_c   1.000
_cell.angle_alpha   90.00
_cell.angle_beta   90.00
_cell.angle_gamma   90.00
#
_symmetry.space_group_name_H-M   'P 1'
#
loop_
_entity.id
_entity.type
_entity.pdbx_description
1 polymer ?
#
loop_
_entity_poly.entity_id
_entity_poly.type
_entity_poly.pdbx_seq_one_letter_code
_entity_poly.pdbx_strand_id
1 'polypeptide(L)'
;MLPTPRRPGRRADPVVGLLDTLADRPVNYDEAAAPPAVTVGWHQDRRVAVLGREAPGEPAADGVFARAVDLVNSYEFSDPAIVRAAYRAPGDLLGRAMVLEGRFLLLRLLMGVRVTDRHDELVEGPEGPERRVGWSYQTLDGHIEQGRLTYEVAKLLDAGRVEFRIIAHSRRAPIANPILRLGFRVFGRHTQQRFYRNALRRLQVLVGEPATAPRPGPDGIVRAPTGSRPGRFEAWTVRIVDAGATPGR
;
A
#
# COMPACT_ATOMS: atom_id res chain seq x y z
N MET A 1 -21.07 -47.48 16.76
CA MET A 1 -20.03 -46.43 16.69
C MET A 1 -20.20 -45.74 15.34
N LEU A 2 -20.96 -44.64 15.31
CA LEU A 2 -21.23 -43.90 14.07
C LEU A 2 -19.99 -43.07 13.69
N PRO A 3 -19.52 -43.08 12.43
CA PRO A 3 -18.39 -42.29 12.02
C PRO A 3 -18.72 -40.81 12.07
N THR A 4 -17.92 -40.06 12.83
CA THR A 4 -17.98 -38.60 12.93
C THR A 4 -17.83 -37.98 11.53
N PRO A 5 -18.73 -37.09 11.09
CA PRO A 5 -18.58 -36.44 9.80
C PRO A 5 -17.30 -35.60 9.80
N ARG A 6 -16.40 -35.89 8.85
CA ARG A 6 -15.21 -35.06 8.59
C ARG A 6 -15.68 -33.63 8.34
N ARG A 7 -15.22 -32.68 9.16
CA ARG A 7 -15.36 -31.25 8.88
C ARG A 7 -14.82 -30.98 7.47
N PRO A 8 -15.54 -30.25 6.61
CA PRO A 8 -15.00 -29.85 5.30
C PRO A 8 -13.69 -29.11 5.53
N GLY A 9 -12.63 -29.55 4.86
CA GLY A 9 -11.29 -28.97 4.98
C GLY A 9 -11.37 -27.47 4.75
N ARG A 10 -10.93 -26.69 5.74
CA ARG A 10 -10.82 -25.23 5.63
C ARG A 10 -9.91 -24.93 4.44
N ARG A 11 -10.47 -24.44 3.33
CA ARG A 11 -9.67 -23.94 2.19
C ARG A 11 -8.61 -23.00 2.75
N ALA A 12 -7.35 -23.23 2.39
CA ALA A 12 -6.24 -22.36 2.78
C ALA A 12 -6.56 -20.92 2.35
N ASP A 13 -6.30 -19.95 3.23
CA ASP A 13 -6.52 -18.54 2.93
C ASP A 13 -5.56 -18.12 1.81
N PRO A 14 -6.06 -17.70 0.63
CA PRO A 14 -5.21 -17.34 -0.50
C PRO A 14 -4.28 -16.17 -0.20
N VAL A 15 -4.60 -15.32 0.78
CA VAL A 15 -3.71 -14.24 1.23
C VAL A 15 -2.48 -14.82 1.93
N VAL A 16 -2.67 -15.81 2.79
CA VAL A 16 -1.57 -16.50 3.49
C VAL A 16 -0.70 -17.21 2.47
N GLY A 17 -1.31 -17.99 1.58
CA GLY A 17 -0.59 -18.73 0.55
C GLY A 17 0.22 -17.81 -0.37
N LEU A 18 -0.33 -16.64 -0.75
CA LEU A 18 0.42 -15.68 -1.57
C LEU A 18 1.60 -15.08 -0.78
N LEU A 19 1.36 -14.63 0.47
CA LEU A 19 2.42 -14.08 1.34
C LEU A 19 3.62 -15.02 1.46
N ASP A 20 3.38 -16.32 1.59
CA ASP A 20 4.44 -17.34 1.71
C ASP A 20 5.32 -17.42 0.46
N THR A 21 4.79 -17.08 -0.70
CA THR A 21 5.55 -17.10 -1.96
C THR A 21 6.23 -15.76 -2.28
N LEU A 22 5.88 -14.67 -1.60
CA LEU A 22 6.37 -13.34 -1.98
C LEU A 22 7.86 -13.14 -1.68
N ALA A 23 8.46 -13.89 -0.75
CA ALA A 23 9.86 -13.74 -0.38
C ALA A 23 10.79 -13.85 -1.60
N ASP A 24 10.51 -14.81 -2.48
CA ASP A 24 11.37 -15.16 -3.61
C ASP A 24 11.00 -14.43 -4.92
N ARG A 25 9.95 -13.58 -4.91
CA ARG A 25 9.50 -12.90 -6.12
C ARG A 25 10.34 -11.66 -6.44
N PRO A 26 10.82 -11.50 -7.67
CA PRO A 26 11.53 -10.29 -8.05
C PRO A 26 10.57 -9.11 -8.20
N VAL A 27 11.15 -7.91 -8.24
CA VAL A 27 10.46 -6.72 -8.74
C VAL A 27 10.13 -6.95 -10.22
N ASN A 28 8.91 -6.58 -10.64
CA ASN A 28 8.39 -6.96 -11.96
C ASN A 28 8.77 -6.01 -13.10
N TYR A 29 9.77 -5.15 -12.90
CA TYR A 29 10.34 -4.24 -13.90
C TYR A 29 11.80 -3.93 -13.57
N ASP A 30 12.53 -3.48 -14.59
CA ASP A 30 13.90 -2.99 -14.41
C ASP A 30 13.86 -1.51 -13.97
N GLU A 31 14.45 -1.22 -12.82
CA GLU A 31 14.55 0.14 -12.27
C GLU A 31 15.39 1.07 -13.15
N ALA A 32 16.39 0.54 -13.85
CA ALA A 32 17.18 1.33 -14.80
C ALA A 32 16.32 1.81 -15.99
N ALA A 33 15.20 1.13 -16.25
CA ALA A 33 14.21 1.46 -17.28
C ALA A 33 12.96 2.16 -16.70
N ALA A 34 13.07 2.76 -15.52
CA ALA A 34 12.00 3.49 -14.83
C ALA A 34 12.42 4.95 -14.54
N PRO A 35 11.48 5.83 -14.14
CA PRO A 35 11.80 7.18 -13.72
C PRO A 35 12.80 7.19 -12.53
N PRO A 36 13.74 8.15 -12.50
CA PRO A 36 13.82 9.31 -13.39
C PRO A 36 14.50 9.05 -14.74
N ALA A 37 15.15 7.91 -14.95
CA ALA A 37 15.92 7.62 -16.16
C ALA A 37 15.03 7.51 -17.41
N VAL A 38 13.88 6.84 -17.30
CA VAL A 38 12.93 6.66 -18.41
C VAL A 38 11.53 7.09 -17.98
N THR A 39 11.02 8.16 -18.58
CA THR A 39 9.70 8.74 -18.24
C THR A 39 8.61 8.41 -19.24
N VAL A 40 8.97 8.13 -20.50
CA VAL A 40 8.01 7.79 -21.56
C VAL A 40 7.31 6.47 -21.23
N GLY A 41 5.97 6.46 -21.33
CA GLY A 41 5.15 5.28 -21.02
C GLY A 41 4.89 5.06 -19.52
N TRP A 42 5.44 5.92 -18.65
CA TRP A 42 5.20 5.91 -17.22
C TRP A 42 4.27 7.06 -16.82
N HIS A 43 3.32 6.77 -15.92
CA HIS A 43 2.63 7.79 -15.16
C HIS A 43 3.51 8.21 -13.99
N GLN A 44 3.60 9.51 -13.75
CA GLN A 44 4.30 10.09 -12.60
C GLN A 44 3.29 10.94 -11.82
N ASP A 45 3.21 10.70 -10.52
CA ASP A 45 2.25 11.36 -9.65
C ASP A 45 2.96 11.89 -8.41
N ARG A 46 2.57 13.12 -8.04
CA ARG A 46 2.86 13.71 -6.74
C ARG A 46 1.57 14.26 -6.16
N ARG A 47 1.21 13.79 -4.97
CA ARG A 47 0.01 14.21 -4.24
C ARG A 47 0.41 14.58 -2.83
N VAL A 48 -0.08 15.73 -2.37
CA VAL A 48 0.28 16.30 -1.07
C VAL A 48 -0.99 16.73 -0.35
N ALA A 49 -1.04 16.49 0.97
CA ALA A 49 -2.03 17.07 1.85
C ALA A 49 -1.37 17.57 3.13
N VAL A 50 -1.78 18.75 3.60
CA VAL A 50 -1.40 19.25 4.92
C VAL A 50 -2.21 18.49 5.97
N LEU A 51 -1.52 17.89 6.94
CA LEU A 51 -2.11 17.15 8.05
C LEU A 51 -2.39 18.04 9.25
N GLY A 52 -1.59 19.09 9.43
CA GLY A 52 -1.71 20.02 10.53
C GLY A 52 -0.48 20.90 10.68
N ARG A 53 -0.39 21.57 11.84
CA ARG A 53 0.79 22.35 12.25
C ARG A 53 1.17 21.97 13.68
N GLU A 54 2.46 21.95 13.92
CA GLU A 54 3.08 21.87 15.24
C GLU A 54 3.85 23.17 15.50
N ALA A 55 4.46 23.30 16.69
CA ALA A 55 5.43 24.35 16.93
C ALA A 55 6.64 24.21 15.96
N PRO A 56 7.28 25.32 15.55
CA PRO A 56 8.54 25.29 14.83
C PRO A 56 9.62 24.48 15.56
N GLY A 57 10.55 23.89 14.80
CA GLY A 57 11.58 22.99 15.27
C GLY A 57 11.21 21.50 15.14
N GLU A 58 11.93 20.64 15.86
CA GLU A 58 11.79 19.17 15.78
C GLU A 58 10.34 18.70 15.99
N PRO A 59 9.93 17.55 15.40
CA PRO A 59 8.62 16.97 15.63
C PRO A 59 8.32 16.72 17.11
N ALA A 60 7.11 17.05 17.54
CA ALA A 60 6.65 16.69 18.87
C ALA A 60 6.48 15.16 18.99
N ALA A 61 6.86 14.57 20.12
CA ALA A 61 6.88 13.11 20.31
C ALA A 61 5.49 12.45 20.15
N ASP A 62 4.42 13.16 20.50
CA ASP A 62 3.01 12.77 20.38
C ASP A 62 2.22 13.68 19.41
N GLY A 63 2.97 14.42 18.59
CA GLY A 63 2.46 15.37 17.61
C GLY A 63 1.71 14.74 16.44
N VAL A 64 1.27 15.60 15.53
CA VAL A 64 0.65 15.19 14.26
C VAL A 64 1.64 14.40 13.41
N PHE A 65 2.92 14.80 13.43
CA PHE A 65 3.98 14.12 12.69
C PHE A 65 4.18 12.67 13.18
N ALA A 66 4.40 12.46 14.48
CA ALA A 66 4.61 11.13 15.04
C ALA A 66 3.41 10.20 14.78
N ARG A 67 2.19 10.69 15.02
CA ARG A 67 0.96 9.94 14.73
C ARG A 67 0.82 9.58 13.25
N ALA A 68 1.14 10.51 12.35
CA ALA A 68 1.08 10.26 10.92
C ALA A 68 2.09 9.20 10.49
N VAL A 69 3.32 9.24 11.02
CA VAL A 69 4.35 8.23 10.77
C VAL A 69 3.87 6.84 11.17
N ASP A 70 3.27 6.70 12.35
CA ASP A 70 2.74 5.41 12.82
C ASP A 70 1.63 4.88 11.91
N LEU A 71 0.67 5.74 11.53
CA LEU A 71 -0.43 5.40 10.63
C LEU A 71 0.06 5.05 9.21
N VAL A 72 1.13 5.70 8.75
CA VAL A 72 1.76 5.44 7.45
C VAL A 72 2.52 4.11 7.47
N ASN A 73 3.32 3.85 8.50
CA ASN A 73 4.08 2.60 8.66
C ASN A 73 3.20 1.36 8.86
N SER A 74 1.97 1.56 9.33
CA SER A 74 0.95 0.52 9.47
C SER A 74 -0.01 0.42 8.27
N TYR A 75 0.12 1.29 7.27
CA TYR A 75 -0.75 1.33 6.09
C TYR A 75 -2.24 1.63 6.41
N GLU A 76 -2.54 2.20 7.57
CA GLU A 76 -3.91 2.49 8.05
C GLU A 76 -4.60 3.60 7.25
N PHE A 77 -3.83 4.46 6.59
CA PHE A 77 -4.33 5.51 5.71
C PHE A 77 -5.00 4.99 4.43
N SER A 78 -4.77 3.73 4.06
CA SER A 78 -5.28 3.19 2.79
C SER A 78 -6.81 3.17 2.75
N ASP A 79 -7.41 3.37 1.57
CA ASP A 79 -8.86 3.30 1.42
C ASP A 79 -9.33 1.83 1.36
N PRO A 80 -10.01 1.30 2.40
CA PRO A 80 -10.39 -0.11 2.49
C PRO A 80 -11.46 -0.53 1.47
N ALA A 81 -12.09 0.44 0.79
CA ALA A 81 -13.01 0.17 -0.32
C ALA A 81 -12.27 -0.11 -1.64
N ILE A 82 -10.99 0.28 -1.75
CA ILE A 82 -10.19 0.13 -2.97
C ILE A 82 -9.04 -0.86 -2.76
N VAL A 83 -8.26 -0.72 -1.68
CA VAL A 83 -7.13 -1.61 -1.38
C VAL A 83 -7.12 -1.94 0.10
N ARG A 84 -6.85 -3.21 0.41
CA ARG A 84 -6.43 -3.64 1.75
C ARG A 84 -5.05 -4.25 1.67
N ALA A 85 -4.22 -4.01 2.67
CA ALA A 85 -2.92 -4.64 2.77
C ALA A 85 -2.95 -5.77 3.80
N ALA A 86 -2.18 -6.82 3.52
CA ALA A 86 -1.88 -7.88 4.46
C ALA A 86 -0.36 -8.13 4.51
N TYR A 87 0.21 -8.23 5.70
CA TYR A 87 1.64 -8.48 5.90
C TYR A 87 1.90 -9.18 7.23
N ARG A 88 3.04 -9.85 7.34
CA ARG A 88 3.44 -10.56 8.57
C ARG A 88 3.95 -9.59 9.62
N ALA A 89 3.56 -9.80 10.87
CA ALA A 89 4.09 -9.11 12.03
C ALA A 89 4.38 -10.10 13.17
N PRO A 90 5.42 -9.88 13.99
CA PRO A 90 6.39 -8.79 13.91
C PRO A 90 7.33 -8.93 12.69
N GLY A 91 7.94 -7.82 12.28
CA GLY A 91 8.90 -7.79 11.18
C GLY A 91 9.27 -6.36 10.78
N ASP A 92 10.49 -6.19 10.29
CA ASP A 92 10.99 -4.89 9.86
C ASP A 92 10.14 -4.30 8.73
N LEU A 93 10.20 -2.98 8.60
CA LEU A 93 9.54 -2.29 7.50
C LEU A 93 10.28 -2.53 6.18
N LEU A 94 11.61 -2.36 6.18
CA LEU A 94 12.44 -2.61 5.00
C LEU A 94 12.47 -4.11 4.68
N GLY A 95 12.30 -4.47 3.40
CA GLY A 95 12.22 -5.86 2.94
C GLY A 95 10.85 -6.51 3.15
N ARG A 96 9.90 -5.84 3.83
CA ARG A 96 8.57 -6.39 4.10
C ARG A 96 7.81 -6.68 2.81
N ALA A 97 7.45 -7.94 2.61
CA ALA A 97 6.49 -8.33 1.59
C ALA A 97 5.05 -8.08 2.07
N MET A 98 4.22 -7.55 1.18
CA MET A 98 2.81 -7.26 1.46
C MET A 98 1.95 -7.78 0.31
N VAL A 99 0.79 -8.32 0.64
CA VAL A 99 -0.28 -8.58 -0.32
C VAL A 99 -1.23 -7.39 -0.31
N LEU A 100 -1.40 -6.76 -1.46
CA LEU A 100 -2.45 -5.78 -1.71
C LEU A 100 -3.65 -6.50 -2.31
N GLU A 101 -4.77 -6.51 -1.59
CA GLU A 101 -6.08 -6.91 -2.09
C GLU A 101 -6.74 -5.70 -2.76
N GLY A 102 -6.59 -5.60 -4.08
CA GLY A 102 -7.32 -4.64 -4.91
C GLY A 102 -8.78 -5.05 -5.08
N ARG A 103 -9.70 -4.13 -4.79
CA ARG A 103 -11.14 -4.40 -4.76
C ARG A 103 -11.81 -3.73 -5.96
N PHE A 104 -12.31 -4.55 -6.88
CA PHE A 104 -13.00 -4.07 -8.08
C PHE A 104 -14.29 -4.85 -8.30
N LEU A 105 -15.45 -4.23 -8.06
CA LEU A 105 -16.76 -4.89 -8.09
C LEU A 105 -16.76 -6.19 -7.24
N LEU A 106 -17.08 -7.34 -7.83
CA LEU A 106 -17.02 -8.66 -7.19
C LEU A 106 -15.63 -9.30 -7.24
N LEU A 107 -14.64 -8.67 -7.85
CA LEU A 107 -13.27 -9.19 -7.94
C LEU A 107 -12.41 -8.67 -6.80
N ARG A 108 -11.50 -9.54 -6.35
CA ARG A 108 -10.46 -9.26 -5.36
C ARG A 108 -9.13 -9.70 -5.96
N LEU A 109 -8.35 -8.73 -6.42
CA LEU A 109 -7.05 -8.97 -7.05
C LEU A 109 -6.00 -8.99 -5.95
N LEU A 110 -5.40 -10.14 -5.70
CA LEU A 110 -4.33 -10.30 -4.72
C LEU A 110 -2.98 -10.12 -5.43
N MET A 111 -2.24 -9.10 -5.04
CA MET A 111 -1.03 -8.67 -5.74
C MET A 111 0.11 -8.42 -4.74
N GLY A 112 1.31 -8.88 -5.07
CA GLY A 112 2.49 -8.73 -4.22
C GLY A 112 3.19 -7.39 -4.41
N VAL A 113 3.61 -6.78 -3.30
CA VAL A 113 4.56 -5.66 -3.27
C VAL A 113 5.62 -5.93 -2.20
N ARG A 114 6.78 -5.27 -2.32
CA ARG A 114 7.84 -5.32 -1.31
C ARG A 114 8.29 -3.91 -0.97
N VAL A 115 8.46 -3.62 0.32
CA VAL A 115 9.14 -2.41 0.77
C VAL A 115 10.62 -2.52 0.46
N THR A 116 11.12 -1.64 -0.39
CA THR A 116 12.51 -1.70 -0.88
C THR A 116 13.36 -0.53 -0.40
N ASP A 117 12.73 0.48 0.19
CA ASP A 117 13.44 1.65 0.67
C ASP A 117 12.74 2.28 1.88
N ARG A 118 13.51 2.90 2.76
CA ARG A 118 13.05 3.66 3.91
C ARG A 118 14.02 4.79 4.22
N HIS A 119 13.49 5.90 4.70
CA HIS A 119 14.28 7.07 5.06
C HIS A 119 13.70 7.77 6.28
N ASP A 120 14.59 8.30 7.10
CA ASP A 120 14.32 9.20 8.22
C ASP A 120 15.45 10.23 8.25
N GLU A 121 15.20 11.39 7.65
CA GLU A 121 16.25 12.32 7.26
C GLU A 121 15.84 13.77 7.53
N LEU A 122 16.84 14.60 7.85
CA LEU A 122 16.73 16.05 7.81
C LEU A 122 17.25 16.51 6.44
N VAL A 123 16.44 17.23 5.68
CA VAL A 123 16.81 17.72 4.35
C VAL A 123 16.54 19.21 4.21
N GLU A 124 17.33 19.89 3.37
CA GLU A 124 17.00 21.24 2.92
C GLU A 124 15.92 21.15 1.82
N GLY A 125 14.74 21.67 2.14
CA GLY A 125 13.59 21.75 1.24
C GLY A 125 13.44 23.13 0.59
N PRO A 126 12.51 23.29 -0.36
CA PRO A 126 12.26 24.56 -1.04
C PRO A 126 11.70 25.65 -0.11
N GLU A 127 11.14 25.26 1.04
CA GLU A 127 10.57 26.16 2.05
C GLU A 127 11.40 26.17 3.36
N GLY A 128 12.66 25.74 3.28
CA GLY A 128 13.56 25.60 4.43
C GLY A 128 13.76 24.15 4.87
N PRO A 129 14.38 23.92 6.04
CA PRO A 129 14.69 22.59 6.53
C PRO A 129 13.43 21.77 6.83
N GLU A 130 13.45 20.49 6.43
CA GLU A 130 12.35 19.55 6.63
C GLU A 130 12.83 18.24 7.27
N ARG A 131 12.12 17.76 8.30
CA ARG A 131 12.25 16.38 8.79
C ARG A 131 11.32 15.48 7.97
N ARG A 132 11.86 14.48 7.27
CA ARG A 132 11.12 13.56 6.40
C ARG A 132 11.29 12.13 6.85
N VAL A 133 10.16 11.46 7.07
CA VAL A 133 10.10 10.03 7.38
C VAL A 133 9.20 9.36 6.36
N GLY A 134 9.70 8.32 5.71
CA GLY A 134 8.94 7.63 4.67
C GLY A 134 9.53 6.31 4.25
N TRP A 135 8.83 5.66 3.33
CA TRP A 135 9.23 4.39 2.77
C TRP A 135 8.60 4.18 1.39
N SER A 136 9.22 3.31 0.61
CA SER A 136 8.74 2.97 -0.72
C SER A 136 8.50 1.48 -0.85
N TYR A 137 7.44 1.10 -1.55
CA TYR A 137 7.30 -0.26 -2.08
C TYR A 137 7.42 -0.29 -3.59
N GLN A 138 7.82 -1.45 -4.10
CA GLN A 138 7.78 -1.79 -5.51
C GLN A 138 6.88 -2.99 -5.77
N THR A 139 6.29 -3.02 -6.95
CA THR A 139 5.43 -4.11 -7.42
C THR A 139 6.24 -5.37 -7.74
N LEU A 140 5.73 -6.53 -7.34
CA LEU A 140 6.36 -7.83 -7.59
C LEU A 140 5.71 -8.56 -8.77
N ASP A 141 6.35 -9.64 -9.21
CA ASP A 141 5.79 -10.52 -10.24
C ASP A 141 4.38 -10.99 -9.86
N GLY A 142 3.47 -10.97 -10.85
CA GLY A 142 2.04 -11.21 -10.67
C GLY A 142 1.20 -9.95 -10.46
N HIS A 143 1.82 -8.78 -10.24
CA HIS A 143 1.10 -7.50 -10.13
C HIS A 143 0.63 -6.98 -11.50
N ILE A 144 -0.56 -6.37 -11.57
CA ILE A 144 -1.15 -5.81 -12.82
C ILE A 144 -0.56 -4.45 -13.23
N GLU A 145 0.32 -3.92 -12.39
CA GLU A 145 1.06 -2.67 -12.55
C GLU A 145 2.53 -2.95 -12.31
N GLN A 146 3.37 -2.17 -12.96
CA GLN A 146 4.79 -2.03 -12.67
C GLN A 146 4.99 -0.65 -12.06
N GLY A 147 5.72 -0.53 -10.96
CA GLY A 147 6.08 0.77 -10.42
C GLY A 147 6.53 0.78 -8.98
N ARG A 148 6.69 2.00 -8.48
CA ARG A 148 7.10 2.33 -7.14
C ARG A 148 6.17 3.38 -6.56
N LEU A 149 5.73 3.18 -5.33
CA LEU A 149 5.01 4.18 -4.54
C LEU A 149 5.80 4.48 -3.28
N THR A 150 5.99 5.76 -3.01
CA THR A 150 6.60 6.31 -1.81
C THR A 150 5.53 7.04 -1.00
N TYR A 151 5.45 6.69 0.28
CA TYR A 151 4.64 7.37 1.28
C TYR A 151 5.57 8.07 2.26
N GLU A 152 5.37 9.36 2.45
CA GLU A 152 6.25 10.18 3.27
C GLU A 152 5.44 11.18 4.10
N VAL A 153 5.83 11.33 5.36
CA VAL A 153 5.43 12.42 6.24
C VAL A 153 6.60 13.40 6.32
N ALA A 154 6.33 14.67 6.07
CA ALA A 154 7.32 15.74 6.15
C ALA A 154 6.85 16.82 7.12
N LYS A 155 7.74 17.29 8.00
CA LYS A 155 7.55 18.50 8.81
C LYS A 155 8.50 19.57 8.33
N LEU A 156 7.96 20.69 7.84
CA LEU A 156 8.72 21.92 7.60
C LEU A 156 9.04 22.54 8.95
N LEU A 157 10.32 22.58 9.31
CA LEU A 157 10.74 22.90 10.68
C LEU A 157 10.49 24.38 11.03
N ASP A 158 10.70 25.30 10.10
CA ASP A 158 10.51 26.73 10.37
C ASP A 158 9.03 27.11 10.53
N ALA A 159 8.17 26.54 9.68
CA ALA A 159 6.74 26.84 9.66
C ALA A 159 5.89 25.92 10.55
N GLY A 160 6.49 24.83 11.07
CA GLY A 160 5.83 23.76 11.81
C GLY A 160 4.80 22.96 11.01
N ARG A 161 4.74 23.13 9.68
CA ARG A 161 3.70 22.52 8.83
C ARG A 161 4.01 21.04 8.59
N VAL A 162 3.03 20.18 8.83
CA VAL A 162 3.15 18.73 8.62
C VAL A 162 2.36 18.32 7.37
N GLU A 163 3.01 17.58 6.47
CA GLU A 163 2.48 17.15 5.18
C GLU A 163 2.55 15.63 5.03
N PHE A 164 1.55 15.06 4.37
CA PHE A 164 1.61 13.72 3.81
C PHE A 164 1.80 13.81 2.30
N ARG A 165 2.78 13.06 1.80
CA ARG A 165 3.21 13.08 0.41
C ARG A 165 3.14 11.65 -0.14
N ILE A 166 2.44 11.51 -1.27
CA ILE A 166 2.45 10.31 -2.10
C ILE A 166 3.18 10.65 -3.39
N ILE A 167 4.27 9.93 -3.64
CA ILE A 167 5.08 10.07 -4.85
C ILE A 167 5.07 8.71 -5.54
N ALA A 168 4.69 8.68 -6.80
CA ALA A 168 4.56 7.41 -7.51
C ALA A 168 5.06 7.54 -8.93
N HIS A 169 5.67 6.46 -9.42
CA HIS A 169 5.69 6.18 -10.85
C HIS A 169 5.09 4.81 -11.11
N SER A 170 4.25 4.70 -12.12
CA SER A 170 3.61 3.44 -12.47
C SER A 170 3.28 3.33 -13.94
N ARG A 171 3.22 2.11 -14.44
CA ARG A 171 2.63 1.78 -15.74
C ARG A 171 1.91 0.45 -15.63
N ARG A 172 1.10 0.16 -16.64
CA ARG A 172 0.41 -1.13 -16.72
C ARG A 172 1.41 -2.27 -16.97
N ALA A 173 1.33 -3.34 -16.19
CA ALA A 173 2.07 -4.57 -16.46
C ALA A 173 1.40 -5.37 -17.60
N PRO A 174 2.07 -6.37 -18.18
CA PRO A 174 1.39 -7.38 -18.99
C PRO A 174 0.26 -8.05 -18.19
N ILE A 175 -0.97 -8.09 -18.72
CA ILE A 175 -2.13 -8.73 -18.09
C ILE A 175 -2.62 -9.83 -19.03
N ALA A 176 -2.52 -11.09 -18.59
CA ALA A 176 -2.87 -12.25 -19.41
C ALA A 176 -4.37 -12.31 -19.70
N ASN A 177 -5.22 -12.07 -18.70
CA ASN A 177 -6.66 -12.17 -18.85
C ASN A 177 -7.21 -10.95 -19.64
N PRO A 178 -7.83 -11.16 -20.83
CA PRO A 178 -8.29 -10.05 -21.67
C PRO A 178 -9.40 -9.22 -21.04
N ILE A 179 -10.24 -9.82 -20.20
CA ILE A 179 -11.32 -9.12 -19.47
C ILE A 179 -10.71 -8.21 -18.42
N LEU A 180 -9.77 -8.71 -17.61
CA LEU A 180 -9.06 -7.89 -16.63
C LEU A 180 -8.26 -6.77 -17.31
N ARG A 181 -7.62 -7.07 -18.44
CA ARG A 181 -6.87 -6.10 -19.23
C ARG A 181 -7.75 -4.96 -19.75
N LEU A 182 -8.96 -5.28 -20.20
CA LEU A 182 -9.94 -4.28 -20.63
C LEU A 182 -10.44 -3.46 -19.43
N GLY A 183 -10.83 -4.11 -18.34
CA GLY A 183 -11.28 -3.43 -17.12
C GLY A 183 -10.22 -2.48 -16.56
N PHE A 184 -8.97 -2.91 -16.53
CA PHE A 184 -7.85 -2.07 -16.08
C PHE A 184 -7.61 -0.88 -17.02
N ARG A 185 -7.71 -1.08 -18.35
CA ARG A 185 -7.60 0.03 -19.31
C ARG A 185 -8.65 1.11 -19.07
N VAL A 186 -9.89 0.71 -18.77
CA VAL A 186 -11.01 1.65 -18.60
C VAL A 186 -11.00 2.31 -17.21
N PHE A 187 -10.72 1.53 -16.16
CA PHE A 187 -10.94 1.99 -14.77
C PHE A 187 -9.68 2.09 -13.91
N GLY A 188 -8.54 1.53 -14.35
CA GLY A 188 -7.32 1.42 -13.55
C GLY A 188 -6.81 2.78 -13.08
N ARG A 189 -6.57 3.69 -14.04
CA ARG A 189 -6.07 5.04 -13.74
C ARG A 189 -7.03 5.85 -12.87
N HIS A 190 -8.34 5.77 -13.14
CA HIS A 190 -9.34 6.45 -12.32
C HIS A 190 -9.35 5.93 -10.88
N THR A 191 -9.27 4.61 -10.71
CA THR A 191 -9.23 3.94 -9.40
C THR A 191 -7.95 4.30 -8.63
N GLN A 192 -6.80 4.33 -9.30
CA GLN A 192 -5.52 4.73 -8.70
C GLN A 192 -5.57 6.19 -8.20
N GLN A 193 -6.08 7.11 -9.01
CA GLN A 193 -6.24 8.51 -8.62
C GLN A 193 -7.24 8.69 -7.48
N ARG A 194 -8.32 7.90 -7.48
CA ARG A 194 -9.28 7.87 -6.38
C ARG A 194 -8.63 7.35 -5.09
N PHE A 195 -7.82 6.30 -5.17
CA PHE A 195 -7.04 5.81 -4.04
C PHE A 195 -6.16 6.91 -3.44
N TYR A 196 -5.38 7.64 -4.25
CA TYR A 196 -4.55 8.73 -3.74
C TYR A 196 -5.35 9.80 -3.00
N ARG A 197 -6.45 10.29 -3.60
CA ARG A 197 -7.30 11.30 -2.95
C ARG A 197 -7.89 10.80 -1.64
N ASN A 198 -8.33 9.55 -1.60
CA ASN A 198 -8.96 8.97 -0.42
C ASN A 198 -7.94 8.65 0.67
N ALA A 199 -6.75 8.20 0.30
CA ALA A 199 -5.61 8.01 1.20
C ALA A 199 -5.23 9.31 1.91
N LEU A 200 -5.08 10.42 1.16
CA LEU A 200 -4.80 11.74 1.73
C LEU A 200 -5.88 12.16 2.74
N ARG A 201 -7.16 12.12 2.34
CA ARG A 201 -8.29 12.51 3.20
C ARG A 201 -8.40 11.65 4.44
N ARG A 202 -8.19 10.34 4.29
CA ARG A 202 -8.28 9.39 5.40
C ARG A 202 -7.19 9.67 6.42
N LEU A 203 -5.95 9.91 5.99
CA LEU A 203 -4.89 10.24 6.94
C LEU A 203 -5.17 11.56 7.68
N GLN A 204 -5.68 12.59 7.00
CA GLN A 204 -6.08 13.85 7.64
C GLN A 204 -7.10 13.67 8.76
N VAL A 205 -8.03 12.72 8.62
CA VAL A 205 -9.00 12.38 9.68
C VAL A 205 -8.31 11.58 10.79
N LEU A 206 -7.57 10.53 10.43
CA LEU A 206 -6.99 9.59 11.39
C LEU A 206 -5.95 10.25 12.32
N VAL A 207 -5.19 11.24 11.86
CA VAL A 207 -4.22 11.94 12.73
C VAL A 207 -4.89 12.69 13.89
N GLY A 208 -6.17 13.06 13.74
CA GLY A 208 -6.96 13.68 14.79
C GLY A 208 -7.61 12.69 15.77
N GLU A 209 -7.56 11.38 15.48
CA GLU A 209 -8.20 10.34 16.28
C GLU A 209 -7.15 9.55 17.11
N PRO A 210 -7.54 8.97 18.25
CA PRO A 210 -6.68 8.03 18.97
C PRO A 210 -6.37 6.81 18.09
N ALA A 211 -5.13 6.72 17.59
CA ALA A 211 -4.71 5.59 16.79
C ALA A 211 -4.53 4.34 17.68
N THR A 212 -5.15 3.23 17.31
CA THR A 212 -4.81 1.92 17.87
C THR A 212 -3.82 1.25 16.94
N ALA A 213 -2.66 0.85 17.47
CA ALA A 213 -1.68 0.10 16.68
C ALA A 213 -2.33 -1.18 16.11
N PRO A 214 -2.12 -1.49 14.82
CA PRO A 214 -2.64 -2.72 14.24
C PRO A 214 -2.09 -3.92 15.00
N ARG A 215 -2.96 -4.85 15.34
CA ARG A 215 -2.57 -6.10 15.98
C ARG A 215 -2.60 -7.24 14.96
N PRO A 216 -1.56 -8.09 14.90
CA PRO A 216 -1.62 -9.29 14.08
C PRO A 216 -2.77 -10.18 14.54
N GLY A 217 -3.44 -10.82 13.58
CA GLY A 217 -4.40 -11.88 13.87
C GLY A 217 -3.71 -13.13 14.45
N PRO A 218 -4.48 -14.17 14.80
CA PRO A 218 -3.94 -15.45 15.25
C PRO A 218 -3.02 -16.14 14.22
N ASP A 219 -3.08 -15.72 12.96
CA ASP A 219 -2.24 -16.15 11.84
C ASP A 219 -0.92 -15.36 11.73
N GLY A 220 -0.65 -14.43 12.65
CA GLY A 220 0.53 -13.55 12.62
C GLY A 220 0.47 -12.49 11.52
N ILE A 221 -0.71 -12.24 10.95
CA ILE A 221 -0.88 -11.31 9.83
C ILE A 221 -1.64 -10.07 10.29
N VAL A 222 -1.07 -8.91 10.00
CA VAL A 222 -1.77 -7.63 10.11
C VAL A 222 -2.59 -7.42 8.84
N ARG A 223 -3.83 -6.93 9.02
CA ARG A 223 -4.73 -6.55 7.92
C ARG A 223 -5.07 -5.08 8.06
N ALA A 224 -4.50 -4.27 7.17
CA ALA A 224 -4.67 -2.83 7.17
C ALA A 224 -5.62 -2.40 6.04
N PRO A 225 -6.49 -1.40 6.28
CA PRO A 225 -6.73 -0.76 7.56
C PRO A 225 -7.45 -1.66 8.57
N THR A 226 -7.15 -1.51 9.84
CA THR A 226 -7.77 -2.22 10.96
C THR A 226 -9.27 -1.88 11.04
N GLY A 227 -10.08 -2.84 11.48
CA GLY A 227 -11.53 -2.65 11.65
C GLY A 227 -12.34 -2.62 10.34
N SER A 228 -11.70 -2.86 9.20
CA SER A 228 -12.37 -2.92 7.90
C SER A 228 -13.41 -4.04 7.84
N ARG A 229 -14.71 -3.67 7.82
CA ARG A 229 -15.80 -4.65 7.75
C ARG A 229 -15.91 -5.31 6.36
N PRO A 230 -16.33 -6.58 6.27
CA PRO A 230 -16.71 -7.19 5.00
C PRO A 230 -17.81 -6.38 4.32
N GLY A 231 -17.73 -6.21 2.99
CA GLY A 231 -18.78 -5.54 2.23
C GLY A 231 -20.05 -6.41 2.15
N ARG A 232 -21.19 -5.79 1.85
CA ARG A 232 -22.49 -6.47 1.69
C ARG A 232 -22.46 -7.67 0.73
N PHE A 233 -21.57 -7.64 -0.26
CA PHE A 233 -21.44 -8.68 -1.28
C PHE A 233 -20.17 -9.54 -1.13
N GLU A 234 -19.49 -9.52 0.03
CA GLU A 234 -18.20 -10.21 0.19
C GLU A 234 -18.28 -11.72 -0.07
N ALA A 235 -19.42 -12.36 0.27
CA ALA A 235 -19.66 -13.77 0.03
C ALA A 235 -19.68 -14.17 -1.47
N TRP A 236 -19.92 -13.21 -2.36
CA TRP A 236 -19.98 -13.41 -3.82
C TRP A 236 -18.67 -13.05 -4.52
N THR A 237 -17.64 -12.72 -3.74
CA THR A 237 -16.39 -12.24 -4.32
C THR A 237 -15.53 -13.37 -4.84
N VAL A 238 -14.91 -13.12 -6.00
CA VAL A 238 -13.91 -14.01 -6.59
C VAL A 238 -12.53 -13.42 -6.34
N ARG A 239 -11.69 -14.18 -5.65
CA ARG A 239 -10.26 -13.85 -5.46
C ARG A 239 -9.45 -14.36 -6.62
N ILE A 240 -8.65 -13.48 -7.20
CA ILE A 240 -7.72 -13.77 -8.29
C ILE A 240 -6.33 -13.46 -7.77
N VAL A 241 -5.50 -14.48 -7.69
CA VAL A 241 -4.07 -14.36 -7.38
C VAL A 241 -3.32 -14.15 -8.70
N ASP A 242 -2.33 -13.27 -8.70
CA ASP A 242 -1.42 -13.05 -9.84
C ASP A 242 -2.14 -12.72 -11.15
N ALA A 243 -2.91 -11.64 -11.12
CA ALA A 243 -3.63 -11.16 -12.30
C ALA A 243 -2.70 -10.56 -13.38
N GLY A 244 -1.46 -10.20 -13.03
CA GLY A 244 -0.41 -9.82 -13.97
C GLY A 244 0.34 -11.04 -14.50
N ALA A 245 0.83 -10.96 -15.73
CA ALA A 245 1.71 -11.99 -16.29
C ALA A 245 3.17 -11.74 -15.86
N THR A 246 3.94 -12.81 -15.69
CA THR A 246 5.38 -12.75 -15.51
C THR A 246 6.03 -12.23 -16.80
N PRO A 247 6.93 -11.24 -16.74
CA PRO A 247 7.71 -10.84 -17.90
C PRO A 247 8.54 -12.04 -18.41
N GLY A 248 8.30 -12.50 -19.65
CA GLY A 248 9.15 -13.52 -20.30
C GLY A 248 8.66 -14.98 -20.26
N ARG A 249 7.35 -15.23 -20.09
CA ARG A 249 6.72 -16.51 -20.46
C ARG A 249 5.64 -16.32 -21.52
#